data_AF-A0A329M2I1-F1
#
_entry.id   AF-A0A329M2I1-F1
#
_cell.length_a   1.000
_cell.length_b   1.000
_cell.length_c   1.000
_cell.angle_alpha   90.00
_cell.angle_beta   90.00
_cell.angle_gamma   90.00
#
_symmetry.space_group_name_H-M   'P 1'
#
loop_
_entity.id
_entity.type
_entity.pdbx_description
1 polymer ?
#
loop_
_entity_poly.entity_id
_entity_poly.type
_entity_poly.pdbx_seq_one_letter_code
_entity_poly.pdbx_strand_id
1 'polypeptide(L)'
;MADITMLILADHEWFREQFARLDDLQAHSPDDRAALKRVWGPLADKLDVHAYIEEKIFYPQLLKRGGEDAEGETLDAIGDHNDIRDGVRDANAATLGSEQWWAAVGRTRVANDDHMGEEEREGLSDFRRNAPIGLREALGRQYSEFMAEHPTTEGLPIADRDPRRYVEQFEEPSQAKPTDFSLRIGSLKGQ
;
A
#
# COMPACT_ATOMS: atom_id res chain seq x y z
N MET A 1 -15.17 10.95 8.63
CA MET A 1 -13.93 10.14 8.65
C MET A 1 -13.69 9.70 7.23
N ALA A 2 -12.50 9.93 6.67
CA ALA A 2 -12.24 9.57 5.28
C ALA A 2 -12.21 8.05 5.13
N ASP A 3 -12.68 7.53 3.99
CA ASP A 3 -12.55 6.12 3.66
C ASP A 3 -11.15 5.79 3.15
N ILE A 4 -10.75 4.52 3.20
CA ILE A 4 -9.37 4.11 2.90
C ILE A 4 -8.83 4.61 1.55
N THR A 5 -9.67 4.62 0.50
CA THR A 5 -9.22 5.03 -0.83
C THR A 5 -8.84 6.52 -0.88
N MET A 6 -9.48 7.36 -0.06
CA MET A 6 -9.14 8.78 0.06
C MET A 6 -7.90 9.02 0.93
N LEU A 7 -7.62 8.12 1.88
CA LEU A 7 -6.41 8.20 2.70
C LEU A 7 -5.17 7.79 1.92
N ILE A 8 -5.27 6.72 1.13
CA ILE A 8 -4.22 6.29 0.20
C ILE A 8 -3.89 7.42 -0.79
N LEU A 9 -4.90 8.02 -1.43
CA LEU A 9 -4.72 9.19 -2.31
C LEU A 9 -4.04 10.38 -1.61
N ALA A 10 -4.33 10.60 -0.32
CA ALA A 10 -3.71 11.68 0.43
C ALA A 10 -2.22 11.39 0.71
N ASP A 11 -1.86 10.13 0.89
CA ASP A 11 -0.46 9.71 1.00
C ASP A 11 0.27 9.86 -0.34
N HIS A 12 -0.37 9.50 -1.46
CA HIS A 12 0.18 9.69 -2.79
C HIS A 12 0.52 11.16 -3.08
N GLU A 13 -0.42 12.07 -2.79
CA GLU A 13 -0.17 13.51 -2.95
C GLU A 13 1.00 13.97 -2.07
N TRP A 14 1.05 13.48 -0.83
CA TRP A 14 2.15 13.81 0.08
C TRP A 14 3.51 13.31 -0.44
N PHE A 15 3.57 12.13 -1.08
CA PHE A 15 4.79 11.62 -1.71
C PHE A 15 5.24 12.52 -2.85
N ARG A 16 4.33 12.90 -3.74
CA ARG A 16 4.60 13.83 -4.85
C ARG A 16 5.16 15.15 -4.33
N GLU A 17 4.57 15.70 -3.27
CA GLU A 17 5.06 16.91 -2.61
C GLU A 17 6.48 16.74 -2.05
N GLN A 18 6.81 15.60 -1.42
CA GLN A 18 8.14 15.40 -0.83
C GLN A 18 9.21 15.21 -1.91
N PHE A 19 8.92 14.50 -2.99
CA PHE A 19 9.83 14.41 -4.13
C PHE A 19 10.05 15.77 -4.79
N ALA A 20 9.01 16.60 -4.94
CA ALA A 20 9.16 17.98 -5.43
C ALA A 20 10.06 18.82 -4.51
N ARG A 21 9.96 18.68 -3.18
CA ARG A 21 10.88 19.35 -2.23
C ARG A 21 12.32 18.88 -2.39
N LEU A 22 12.54 17.60 -2.73
CA LEU A 22 13.88 17.10 -3.03
C LEU A 22 14.43 17.71 -4.32
N ASP A 23 13.60 17.91 -5.35
CA ASP A 23 14.00 18.62 -6.58
C ASP A 23 14.47 20.05 -6.27
N ASP A 24 13.70 20.79 -5.45
CA ASP A 24 14.06 22.14 -5.02
C ASP A 24 15.41 22.16 -4.27
N LEU A 25 15.62 21.21 -3.36
CA LEU A 25 16.89 21.08 -2.63
C LEU A 25 18.04 20.73 -3.58
N GLN A 26 17.82 19.84 -4.55
CA GLN A 26 18.84 19.48 -5.53
C GLN A 26 19.26 20.69 -6.38
N ALA A 27 18.29 21.49 -6.82
CA ALA A 27 18.53 22.65 -7.68
C ALA A 27 19.17 23.84 -6.94
N HIS A 28 18.78 24.06 -5.68
CA HIS A 28 19.09 25.32 -4.98
C HIS A 28 20.03 25.15 -3.78
N SER A 29 20.12 23.98 -3.18
CA SER A 29 20.93 23.74 -1.97
C SER A 29 21.44 22.28 -1.88
N PRO A 30 22.12 21.76 -2.92
CA PRO A 30 22.48 20.34 -3.00
C PRO A 30 23.42 19.87 -1.89
N ASP A 31 24.18 20.78 -1.28
CA ASP A 31 25.10 20.49 -0.17
C ASP A 31 24.46 20.57 1.22
N ASP A 32 23.19 21.02 1.35
CA ASP A 32 22.49 21.07 2.64
C ASP A 32 21.99 19.67 3.05
N ARG A 33 22.94 18.86 3.54
CA ARG A 33 22.66 17.50 4.03
C ARG A 33 21.64 17.48 5.17
N ALA A 34 21.54 18.53 5.96
CA ALA A 34 20.56 18.58 7.04
C ALA A 34 19.14 18.75 6.48
N ALA A 35 18.97 19.59 5.45
CA ALA A 35 17.71 19.71 4.73
C ALA A 35 17.33 18.43 3.98
N LEU A 36 18.27 17.82 3.26
CA LEU A 36 18.04 16.54 2.57
C LEU A 36 17.57 15.46 3.55
N LYS A 37 18.22 15.34 4.70
CA LYS A 37 17.83 14.37 5.74
C LYS A 37 16.43 14.63 6.28
N ARG A 38 16.04 15.90 6.48
CA ARG A 38 14.71 16.28 6.99
C ARG A 38 13.57 15.92 6.03
N VAL A 39 13.83 15.91 4.73
CA VAL A 39 12.82 15.53 3.72
C VAL A 39 12.85 14.02 3.47
N TRP A 40 14.04 13.46 3.23
CA TRP A 40 14.18 12.05 2.86
C TRP A 40 13.79 11.08 3.97
N GLY A 41 14.18 11.33 5.22
CA GLY A 41 13.90 10.40 6.33
C GLY A 41 12.41 10.07 6.46
N PRO A 42 11.54 11.09 6.69
CA PRO A 42 10.09 10.86 6.77
C PRO A 42 9.48 10.32 5.48
N LEU A 43 10.01 10.69 4.30
CA LEU A 43 9.53 10.16 3.03
C LEU A 43 9.80 8.66 2.92
N ALA A 44 11.04 8.24 3.13
CA ALA A 44 11.47 6.86 3.10
C ALA A 44 10.67 6.00 4.09
N ASP A 45 10.53 6.45 5.34
CA ASP A 45 9.74 5.74 6.34
C ASP A 45 8.28 5.60 5.91
N LYS A 46 7.67 6.66 5.39
CA LYS A 46 6.25 6.64 5.03
C LYS A 46 5.99 5.78 3.78
N LEU A 47 6.89 5.75 2.79
CA LEU A 47 6.80 4.86 1.63
C LEU A 47 6.71 3.38 2.08
N ASP A 48 7.61 2.96 2.98
CA ASP A 48 7.63 1.59 3.49
C ASP A 48 6.39 1.26 4.33
N VAL A 49 5.97 2.17 5.22
CA VAL A 49 4.81 1.97 6.10
C VAL A 49 3.51 1.93 5.29
N HIS A 50 3.37 2.81 4.29
CA HIS A 50 2.24 2.86 3.36
C HIS A 50 2.09 1.55 2.58
N ALA A 51 3.16 1.11 1.92
CA ALA A 51 3.18 -0.15 1.21
C ALA A 51 2.84 -1.34 2.14
N TYR A 52 3.41 -1.35 3.35
CA TYR A 52 3.14 -2.40 4.33
C TYR A 52 1.67 -2.45 4.76
N ILE A 53 1.02 -1.30 5.01
CA ILE A 53 -0.37 -1.29 5.47
C ILE A 53 -1.34 -1.66 4.35
N GLU A 54 -1.08 -1.27 3.10
CA GLU A 54 -1.90 -1.66 1.96
C GLU A 54 -1.88 -3.17 1.72
N GLU A 55 -0.69 -3.76 1.74
CA GLU A 55 -0.47 -5.21 1.75
C GLU A 55 -1.17 -5.92 2.91
N LYS A 56 -1.35 -5.23 4.03
CA LYS A 56 -1.95 -5.84 5.21
C LYS A 56 -3.46 -5.79 5.20
N ILE A 57 -4.06 -4.68 4.74
CA ILE A 57 -5.50 -4.44 4.91
C ILE A 57 -6.25 -4.08 3.63
N PHE A 58 -5.58 -3.50 2.62
CA PHE A 58 -6.23 -3.05 1.40
C PHE A 58 -6.27 -4.16 0.34
N TYR A 59 -5.11 -4.64 -0.13
CA TYR A 59 -5.06 -5.66 -1.19
C TYR A 59 -5.79 -6.97 -0.87
N PRO A 60 -5.83 -7.47 0.39
CA PRO A 60 -6.66 -8.62 0.72
C PRO A 60 -8.16 -8.40 0.51
N GLN A 61 -8.61 -7.14 0.54
CA GLN A 61 -10.00 -6.76 0.25
C GLN A 61 -10.18 -6.45 -1.24
N LEU A 62 -9.17 -5.89 -1.90
CA LEU A 62 -9.14 -5.72 -3.35
C LEU A 62 -9.29 -7.07 -4.05
N LEU A 63 -8.49 -8.08 -3.72
CA LEU A 63 -8.61 -9.44 -4.29
C LEU A 63 -10.01 -10.04 -4.15
N LYS A 64 -10.78 -9.65 -3.11
CA LYS A 64 -12.15 -10.14 -2.87
C LYS A 64 -13.23 -9.32 -3.58
N ARG A 65 -12.92 -8.08 -3.98
CA ARG A 65 -13.92 -7.06 -4.35
C ARG A 65 -13.51 -6.18 -5.53
N GLY A 66 -12.34 -6.37 -6.13
CA GLY A 66 -11.66 -5.42 -7.02
C GLY A 66 -11.94 -5.59 -8.50
N GLY A 67 -13.04 -6.25 -8.90
CA GLY A 67 -13.31 -6.50 -10.32
C GLY A 67 -12.58 -7.73 -10.86
N GLU A 68 -12.52 -7.85 -12.19
CA GLU A 68 -11.99 -9.04 -12.88
C GLU A 68 -10.46 -9.11 -12.88
N ASP A 69 -9.76 -7.97 -12.83
CA ASP A 69 -8.29 -7.88 -12.93
C ASP A 69 -7.59 -7.66 -11.56
N ALA A 70 -8.34 -7.77 -10.46
CA ALA A 70 -7.81 -7.52 -9.11
C ALA A 70 -6.57 -8.38 -8.76
N GLU A 71 -6.48 -9.57 -9.35
CA GLU A 71 -5.32 -10.46 -9.20
C GLU A 71 -4.07 -9.85 -9.84
N GLY A 72 -4.17 -9.45 -11.12
CA GLY A 72 -3.08 -8.82 -11.86
C GLY A 72 -2.64 -7.52 -11.22
N GLU A 73 -3.59 -6.64 -10.91
CA GLU A 73 -3.35 -5.37 -10.21
C GLU A 73 -2.62 -5.58 -8.88
N THR A 74 -2.97 -6.63 -8.13
CA THR A 74 -2.30 -6.93 -6.86
C THR A 74 -0.89 -7.51 -7.09
N LEU A 75 -0.67 -8.32 -8.11
CA LEU A 75 0.66 -8.85 -8.43
C LEU A 75 1.63 -7.71 -8.76
N ASP A 76 1.20 -6.78 -9.60
CA ASP A 76 2.00 -5.65 -10.05
C ASP A 76 2.29 -4.72 -8.86
N ALA A 77 1.26 -4.35 -8.07
CA ALA A 77 1.43 -3.53 -6.88
C ALA A 77 2.42 -4.10 -5.84
N ILE A 78 2.41 -5.42 -5.60
CA ILE A 78 3.39 -6.05 -4.71
C ILE A 78 4.81 -6.00 -5.30
N GLY A 79 4.93 -6.15 -6.62
CA GLY A 79 6.19 -5.98 -7.34
C GLY A 79 6.75 -4.57 -7.16
N ASP A 80 5.94 -3.56 -7.43
CA ASP A 80 6.33 -2.16 -7.31
C ASP A 80 6.72 -1.78 -5.88
N HIS A 81 5.99 -2.29 -4.87
CA HIS A 81 6.37 -2.09 -3.48
C HIS A 81 7.76 -2.64 -3.14
N ASN A 82 8.17 -3.76 -3.76
CA ASN A 82 9.53 -4.26 -3.60
C ASN A 82 10.55 -3.32 -4.27
N ASP A 83 10.25 -2.80 -5.46
CA ASP A 83 11.13 -1.85 -6.16
C ASP A 83 11.30 -0.53 -5.39
N ILE A 84 10.22 -0.05 -4.75
CA ILE A 84 10.24 1.11 -3.85
C ILE A 84 11.13 0.82 -2.63
N ARG A 85 10.96 -0.33 -1.97
CA ARG A 85 11.79 -0.76 -0.82
C ARG A 85 13.26 -0.89 -1.19
N ASP A 86 13.55 -1.45 -2.36
CA ASP A 86 14.91 -1.57 -2.88
C ASP A 86 15.54 -0.19 -3.07
N GLY A 87 14.82 0.75 -3.68
CA GLY A 87 15.25 2.13 -3.85
C GLY A 87 15.50 2.85 -2.51
N VAL A 88 14.60 2.68 -1.54
CA VAL A 88 14.74 3.24 -0.19
C VAL A 88 15.98 2.67 0.51
N ARG A 89 16.19 1.35 0.43
CA ARG A 89 17.34 0.66 1.04
C ARG A 89 18.65 1.12 0.43
N ASP A 90 18.72 1.23 -0.89
CA ASP A 90 19.89 1.71 -1.62
C ASP A 90 20.24 3.16 -1.26
N ALA A 91 19.23 4.04 -1.18
CA ALA A 91 19.44 5.42 -0.77
C ALA A 91 19.93 5.48 0.69
N ASN A 92 19.35 4.70 1.59
CA ASN A 92 19.76 4.68 3.00
C ASN A 92 21.18 4.10 3.20
N ALA A 93 21.65 3.25 2.30
CA ALA A 93 23.03 2.73 2.28
C ALA A 93 24.05 3.71 1.69
N ALA A 94 23.61 4.65 0.84
CA ALA A 94 24.47 5.62 0.17
C ALA A 94 24.80 6.82 1.06
N THR A 95 25.87 7.54 0.70
CA THR A 95 26.18 8.83 1.34
C THR A 95 25.16 9.88 0.92
N LEU A 96 24.38 10.41 1.86
CA LEU A 96 23.33 11.41 1.63
C LEU A 96 23.81 12.57 0.73
N GLY A 97 23.11 12.83 -0.37
CA GLY A 97 23.44 13.88 -1.35
C GLY A 97 24.53 13.50 -2.38
N SER A 98 25.12 12.31 -2.31
CA SER A 98 26.01 11.80 -3.36
C SER A 98 25.24 11.44 -4.63
N GLU A 99 25.95 11.27 -5.75
CA GLU A 99 25.35 10.79 -7.00
C GLU A 99 24.64 9.43 -6.84
N GLN A 100 25.23 8.52 -6.07
CA GLN A 100 24.64 7.22 -5.77
C GLN A 100 23.33 7.35 -4.99
N TRP A 101 23.30 8.27 -4.02
CA TRP A 101 22.10 8.58 -3.25
C TRP A 101 21.00 9.16 -4.15
N TRP A 102 21.32 10.16 -4.97
CA TRP A 102 20.36 10.75 -5.91
C TRP A 102 19.86 9.74 -6.95
N ALA A 103 20.71 8.85 -7.43
CA ALA A 103 20.30 7.79 -8.35
C ALA A 103 19.31 6.81 -7.69
N ALA A 104 19.50 6.47 -6.41
CA ALA A 104 18.58 5.61 -5.66
C ALA A 104 17.25 6.31 -5.37
N VAL A 105 17.28 7.58 -4.94
CA VAL A 105 16.08 8.42 -4.79
C VAL A 105 15.30 8.52 -6.10
N GLY A 106 15.99 8.71 -7.22
CA GLY A 106 15.37 8.77 -8.56
C GLY A 106 14.69 7.46 -8.96
N ARG A 107 15.33 6.30 -8.72
CA ARG A 107 14.69 4.99 -8.95
C ARG A 107 13.45 4.80 -8.06
N THR A 108 13.57 5.13 -6.78
CA THR A 108 12.46 5.08 -5.82
C THR A 108 11.27 5.92 -6.31
N ARG A 109 11.54 7.13 -6.80
CA ARG A 109 10.52 8.02 -7.34
C ARG A 109 9.83 7.42 -8.55
N VAL A 110 10.57 6.88 -9.51
CA VAL A 110 9.99 6.30 -10.72
C VAL A 110 9.08 5.12 -10.38
N ALA A 111 9.56 4.19 -9.55
CA ALA A 111 8.75 3.07 -9.09
C ALA A 111 7.48 3.55 -8.37
N ASN A 112 7.60 4.55 -7.50
CA ASN A 112 6.45 5.13 -6.78
C ASN A 112 5.47 5.87 -7.72
N ASP A 113 5.97 6.64 -8.69
CA ASP A 113 5.11 7.38 -9.64
C ASP A 113 4.33 6.43 -10.56
N ASP A 114 4.98 5.37 -11.05
CA ASP A 114 4.35 4.32 -11.84
C ASP A 114 3.28 3.59 -11.00
N HIS A 115 3.66 3.10 -9.82
CA HIS A 115 2.76 2.43 -8.86
C HIS A 115 1.51 3.25 -8.54
N MET A 116 1.68 4.50 -8.09
CA MET A 116 0.54 5.37 -7.75
C MET A 116 -0.35 5.61 -8.98
N GLY A 117 0.24 5.79 -10.15
CA GLY A 117 -0.50 6.00 -11.39
C GLY A 117 -1.35 4.79 -11.78
N GLU A 118 -0.87 3.57 -11.50
CA GLU A 118 -1.58 2.30 -11.67
C GLU A 118 -2.70 2.17 -10.65
N GLU A 119 -2.36 2.24 -9.38
CA GLU A 119 -3.31 2.01 -8.30
C GLU A 119 -4.49 2.99 -8.33
N GLU A 120 -4.24 4.26 -8.67
CA GLU A 120 -5.26 5.31 -8.75
C GLU A 120 -6.31 5.07 -9.84
N ARG A 121 -5.88 4.57 -11.01
CA ARG A 121 -6.72 4.36 -12.20
C ARG A 121 -7.38 2.98 -12.22
N GLU A 122 -6.78 2.01 -11.54
CA GLU A 122 -7.19 0.59 -11.47
C GLU A 122 -7.71 0.26 -10.07
N GLY A 123 -6.89 -0.35 -9.20
CA GLY A 123 -7.33 -0.96 -7.94
C GLY A 123 -8.15 -0.06 -7.03
N LEU A 124 -7.75 1.21 -6.81
CA LEU A 124 -8.55 2.14 -6.03
C LEU A 124 -9.89 2.46 -6.72
N SER A 125 -9.88 2.62 -8.04
CA SER A 125 -11.06 2.93 -8.82
C SER A 125 -12.08 1.78 -8.79
N ASP A 126 -11.62 0.55 -8.94
CA ASP A 126 -12.48 -0.63 -8.94
C ASP A 126 -12.96 -0.97 -7.53
N PHE A 127 -12.12 -0.81 -6.51
CA PHE A 127 -12.56 -0.95 -5.12
C PHE A 127 -13.67 0.05 -4.77
N ARG A 128 -13.59 1.30 -5.25
CA ARG A 128 -14.65 2.31 -5.03
C ARG A 128 -16.00 1.90 -5.63
N ARG A 129 -16.00 1.24 -6.79
CA ARG A 129 -17.22 0.82 -7.51
C ARG A 129 -17.89 -0.39 -6.85
N ASN A 130 -17.09 -1.29 -6.27
CA ASN A 130 -17.53 -2.62 -5.87
C ASN A 130 -17.61 -2.82 -4.34
N ALA A 131 -16.80 -2.12 -3.55
CA ALA A 131 -16.79 -2.27 -2.09
C ALA A 131 -17.87 -1.41 -1.42
N PRO A 132 -18.66 -1.97 -0.48
CA PRO A 132 -19.62 -1.19 0.29
C PRO A 132 -18.93 -0.07 1.08
N ILE A 133 -19.56 1.12 1.15
CA ILE A 133 -18.98 2.29 1.84
C ILE A 133 -18.59 2.00 3.29
N GLY A 134 -19.39 1.24 4.03
CA GLY A 134 -19.09 0.89 5.43
C GLY A 134 -17.81 0.05 5.60
N LEU A 135 -17.46 -0.79 4.61
CA LEU A 135 -16.18 -1.51 4.60
C LEU A 135 -15.03 -0.52 4.36
N ARG A 136 -15.16 0.37 3.38
CA ARG A 136 -14.13 1.38 3.07
C ARG A 136 -13.85 2.31 4.25
N GLU A 137 -14.89 2.73 4.97
CA GLU A 137 -14.75 3.54 6.19
C GLU A 137 -14.11 2.76 7.34
N ALA A 138 -14.43 1.47 7.49
CA ALA A 138 -13.81 0.61 8.50
C ALA A 138 -12.33 0.35 8.23
N LEU A 139 -11.96 0.19 6.97
CA LEU A 139 -10.56 0.13 6.55
C LEU A 139 -9.86 1.48 6.75
N GLY A 140 -10.55 2.60 6.47
CA GLY A 140 -10.00 3.94 6.69
C GLY A 140 -9.66 4.22 8.16
N ARG A 141 -10.48 3.70 9.10
CA ARG A 141 -10.15 3.70 10.54
C ARG A 141 -8.87 2.94 10.85
N GLN A 142 -8.82 1.69 10.41
CA GLN A 142 -7.66 0.82 10.64
C GLN A 142 -6.38 1.43 10.05
N TYR A 143 -6.46 1.98 8.85
CA TYR A 143 -5.36 2.68 8.19
C TYR A 143 -4.89 3.87 9.04
N SER A 144 -5.82 4.75 9.42
CA SER A 144 -5.49 5.96 10.20
C SER A 144 -4.88 5.61 11.57
N GLU A 145 -5.44 4.63 12.27
CA GLU A 145 -4.92 4.14 13.56
C GLU A 145 -3.52 3.55 13.36
N PHE A 146 -3.33 2.72 12.35
CA PHE A 146 -2.03 2.10 12.07
C PHE A 146 -0.96 3.14 11.73
N MET A 147 -1.23 4.10 10.84
CA MET A 147 -0.29 5.15 10.47
C MET A 147 0.06 6.06 11.65
N ALA A 148 -0.88 6.28 12.58
CA ALA A 148 -0.63 7.06 13.79
C ALA A 148 0.23 6.29 14.82
N GLU A 149 0.03 4.98 14.93
CA GLU A 149 0.83 4.10 15.80
C GLU A 149 2.24 3.84 15.26
N HIS A 150 2.41 3.90 13.94
CA HIS A 150 3.67 3.59 13.26
C HIS A 150 4.15 4.80 12.42
N PRO A 151 4.62 5.87 13.06
CA PRO A 151 5.14 7.05 12.35
C PRO A 151 6.48 6.78 11.63
N THR A 152 7.09 5.63 11.88
CA THR A 152 8.32 5.15 11.23
C THR A 152 8.22 3.64 10.99
N THR A 153 9.23 3.07 10.33
CA THR A 153 9.36 1.62 10.13
C THR A 153 9.71 0.82 11.41
N GLU A 154 9.98 1.47 12.54
CA GLU A 154 10.38 0.81 13.78
C GLU A 154 9.33 -0.20 14.26
N GLY A 155 9.75 -1.44 14.49
CA GLY A 155 8.88 -2.53 14.95
C GLY A 155 8.05 -3.20 13.86
N LEU A 156 8.14 -2.75 12.61
CA LEU A 156 7.48 -3.37 11.46
C LEU A 156 8.43 -4.33 10.71
N PRO A 157 7.96 -5.52 10.31
CA PRO A 157 8.75 -6.44 9.50
C PRO A 157 8.71 -6.00 8.03
N ILE A 158 9.38 -4.89 7.71
CA ILE A 158 9.52 -4.39 6.34
C ILE A 158 10.43 -5.34 5.56
N ALA A 159 9.87 -6.04 4.57
CA ALA A 159 10.58 -6.98 3.72
C ALA A 159 9.83 -7.17 2.41
N ASP A 160 10.57 -7.54 1.37
CA ASP A 160 10.00 -7.84 0.07
C ASP A 160 9.12 -9.09 0.13
N ARG A 161 8.12 -9.12 -0.74
CA ARG A 161 7.17 -10.24 -0.85
C ARG A 161 7.19 -10.83 -2.25
N ASP A 162 7.10 -12.15 -2.35
CA ASP A 162 6.86 -12.80 -3.64
C ASP A 162 5.41 -12.52 -4.06
N PRO A 163 5.18 -11.81 -5.19
CA PRO A 163 3.83 -11.40 -5.59
C PRO A 163 2.88 -12.59 -5.77
N ARG A 164 3.35 -13.66 -6.40
CA ARG A 164 2.53 -14.84 -6.67
C ARG A 164 2.11 -15.54 -5.38
N ARG A 165 3.06 -15.81 -4.48
CA ARG A 165 2.75 -16.41 -3.17
C ARG A 165 1.83 -15.53 -2.35
N TYR A 166 1.98 -14.21 -2.44
CA TYR A 166 1.10 -13.28 -1.75
C TYR A 166 -0.34 -13.43 -2.22
N VAL A 167 -0.58 -13.43 -3.53
CA VAL A 167 -1.92 -13.62 -4.11
C VAL A 167 -2.48 -15.01 -3.79
N GLU A 168 -1.70 -16.08 -4.00
CA GLU A 168 -2.10 -17.47 -3.71
C GLU A 168 -2.61 -17.64 -2.26
N GLN A 169 -1.99 -16.94 -1.29
CA GLN A 169 -2.42 -16.96 0.12
C GLN A 169 -3.86 -16.46 0.34
N PHE A 170 -4.35 -15.57 -0.53
CA PHE A 170 -5.69 -14.99 -0.42
C PHE A 170 -6.71 -15.58 -1.40
N GLU A 171 -6.24 -16.35 -2.39
CA GLU A 171 -7.08 -17.14 -3.31
C GLU A 171 -7.56 -18.46 -2.72
N GLU A 172 -6.79 -19.07 -1.80
CA GLU A 172 -7.21 -20.34 -1.22
C GLU A 172 -8.59 -20.20 -0.55
N PRO A 173 -9.58 -20.99 -0.99
CA PRO A 173 -10.95 -20.78 -0.59
C PRO A 173 -11.06 -21.00 0.90
N SER A 174 -11.82 -20.12 1.56
CA SER A 174 -12.47 -20.37 2.84
C SER A 174 -13.17 -21.73 2.82
N GLN A 175 -12.46 -22.82 3.09
CA GLN A 175 -13.02 -24.14 3.35
C GLN A 175 -13.50 -24.19 4.81
N ALA A 176 -14.42 -23.28 5.15
CA ALA A 176 -15.40 -23.54 6.18
C ALA A 176 -16.75 -23.47 5.48
N LYS A 177 -17.11 -24.56 4.78
CA LYS A 177 -18.52 -24.83 4.49
C LYS A 177 -19.28 -24.71 5.81
N PRO A 178 -20.34 -23.90 5.94
CA PRO A 178 -21.26 -24.04 7.04
C PRO A 178 -21.80 -25.47 6.98
N THR A 179 -21.43 -26.30 7.95
CA THR A 179 -21.98 -27.64 8.10
C THR A 179 -23.48 -27.50 8.33
N ASP A 180 -24.25 -27.96 7.34
CA ASP A 180 -25.54 -28.62 7.49
C ASP A 180 -26.52 -27.98 8.49
N PHE A 181 -27.30 -26.99 8.04
CA PHE A 181 -28.59 -26.70 8.68
C PHE A 181 -29.62 -27.72 8.19
N SER A 182 -29.53 -28.95 8.69
CA SER A 182 -30.62 -29.91 8.59
C SER A 182 -31.79 -29.42 9.45
N LEU A 183 -32.68 -28.60 8.88
CA LEU A 183 -34.02 -28.39 9.44
C LEU A 183 -34.87 -29.63 9.10
N ARG A 184 -34.66 -30.70 9.87
CA ARG A 184 -35.60 -31.83 9.97
C ARG A 184 -36.48 -31.65 11.20
N ILE A 185 -37.54 -30.85 11.13
CA ILE A 185 -38.81 -31.00 11.89
C ILE A 185 -39.85 -30.14 11.12
N GLY A 186 -41.03 -30.57 10.69
CA GLY A 186 -41.75 -31.81 10.79
C GLY A 186 -43.05 -31.64 9.96
N SER A 187 -43.43 -32.69 9.25
CA SER A 187 -44.69 -32.78 8.52
C SER A 187 -45.87 -32.71 9.51
N LEU A 188 -46.74 -31.70 9.37
CA LEU A 188 -48.08 -31.72 9.93
C LEU A 188 -49.08 -31.59 8.78
N LYS A 189 -49.42 -32.74 8.19
CA LYS A 189 -50.74 -32.96 7.58
C LYS A 189 -51.48 -33.93 8.49
N GLY A 190 -52.59 -33.47 9.06
CA GLY A 190 -53.49 -34.30 9.85
C GLY A 190 -54.83 -33.59 10.06
N GLN A 191 -55.80 -33.99 9.24
CA GLN A 191 -57.27 -33.85 9.33
C GLN A 191 -57.89 -32.45 9.28
#